data_AF-A0A529Q0U7-F1
#
_entry.id   AF-A0A529Q0U7-F1
#
_cell.length_a   1.000
_cell.length_b   1.000
_cell.length_c   1.000
_cell.angle_alpha   90.00
_cell.angle_beta   90.00
_cell.angle_gamma   90.00
#
_symmetry.space_group_name_H-M   'P 1'
#
loop_
_entity.id
_entity.type
_entity.pdbx_description
1 polymer ?
#
loop_
_entity_poly.entity_id
_entity_poly.type
_entity_poly.pdbx_seq_one_letter_code
_entity_poly.pdbx_strand_id
1 'polypeptide(L)'
;LGARNDVFCSGLEHKLGIHASPTCTMIYGDGFQGAKPGAMGWLIGEENKGLACMFTMMNNARLAVGMQGVAVAETATQKAIAYANERRQGKASAYAGSGMAPIVHHPDVQRNLLTMRALTQIA
;
A
#
# COMPACT_ATOMS: atom_id res chain seq x y z
N LEU A 1 -28.22 -18.19 13.01
CA LEU A 1 -26.90 -17.64 13.40
C LEU A 1 -26.76 -17.81 14.91
N GLY A 2 -25.58 -18.20 15.40
CA GLY A 2 -25.30 -18.41 16.83
C GLY A 2 -24.97 -17.11 17.58
N ALA A 3 -24.64 -17.23 18.86
CA ALA A 3 -24.17 -16.10 19.67
C ALA A 3 -22.85 -15.52 19.12
N ARG A 4 -22.67 -14.20 19.26
CA ARG A 4 -21.43 -13.53 18.84
C ARG A 4 -20.27 -13.97 19.74
N ASN A 5 -19.12 -14.28 19.14
CA ASN A 5 -17.90 -14.58 19.88
C ASN A 5 -17.36 -13.32 20.59
N ASP A 6 -16.69 -13.50 21.72
CA ASP A 6 -16.15 -12.42 22.54
C ASP A 6 -14.84 -11.87 21.97
N VAL A 7 -14.94 -11.28 20.77
CA VAL A 7 -13.84 -10.65 20.02
C VAL A 7 -14.33 -9.32 19.47
N PHE A 8 -13.64 -8.23 19.80
CA PHE A 8 -14.07 -6.89 19.41
C PHE A 8 -12.91 -5.95 19.12
N CYS A 9 -13.20 -4.94 18.29
CA CYS A 9 -12.29 -3.83 17.99
C CYS A 9 -12.45 -2.77 19.07
N SER A 10 -11.41 -2.51 19.86
CA SER A 10 -11.43 -1.48 20.90
C SER A 10 -11.05 -0.09 20.37
N GLY A 11 -10.35 -0.03 19.24
CA GLY A 11 -9.92 1.23 18.65
C GLY A 11 -9.38 1.07 17.23
N LEU A 12 -9.34 2.19 16.51
CA LEU A 12 -8.80 2.29 15.16
C LEU A 12 -7.59 3.21 15.15
N GLU A 13 -6.55 2.81 14.43
CA GLU A 13 -5.33 3.59 14.30
C GLU A 13 -5.52 4.81 13.40
N HIS A 14 -4.99 5.95 13.85
CA HIS A 14 -4.85 7.16 13.04
C HIS A 14 -3.55 7.09 12.23
N LYS A 15 -3.69 6.71 10.96
CA LYS A 15 -2.57 6.37 10.08
C LYS A 15 -2.17 7.54 9.17
N LEU A 16 -0.93 7.50 8.67
CA LEU A 16 -0.44 8.41 7.63
C LEU A 16 -1.23 8.29 6.32
N GLY A 17 -1.59 7.06 5.93
CA GLY A 17 -2.32 6.75 4.70
C GLY A 17 -3.14 5.47 4.86
N ILE A 18 -3.56 4.88 3.72
CA ILE A 18 -4.38 3.65 3.66
C ILE A 18 -5.60 3.69 4.60
N HIS A 19 -6.23 4.86 4.74
CA HIS A 19 -7.28 5.13 5.73
C HIS A 19 -8.52 4.24 5.56
N ALA A 20 -8.82 3.83 4.33
CA ALA A 20 -9.92 2.91 4.02
C ALA A 20 -9.70 1.49 4.55
N SER A 21 -8.48 1.13 4.97
CA SER A 21 -8.18 -0.13 5.64
C SER A 21 -8.27 0.09 7.16
N PRO A 22 -9.29 -0.46 7.86
CA PRO A 22 -9.37 -0.36 9.31
C PRO A 22 -8.25 -1.19 9.93
N THR A 23 -7.36 -0.51 10.64
CA THR A 23 -6.29 -1.15 11.41
C THR A 23 -6.68 -1.02 12.85
N CYS A 24 -6.90 -2.16 13.49
CA CYS A 24 -7.64 -2.23 14.74
C CYS A 24 -6.76 -2.74 15.87
N THR A 25 -6.91 -2.12 17.04
CA THR A 25 -6.61 -2.81 18.29
C THR A 25 -7.76 -3.77 18.59
N MET A 26 -7.45 -5.05 18.74
CA MET A 26 -8.43 -6.12 18.94
C MET A 26 -8.30 -6.70 20.36
N ILE A 27 -9.42 -6.90 21.03
CA ILE A 27 -9.52 -7.50 22.35
C ILE A 27 -10.30 -8.81 22.25
N TYR A 28 -9.83 -9.83 22.98
CA TYR A 28 -10.35 -11.20 22.97
C TYR A 28 -10.62 -11.64 24.41
N GLY A 29 -11.87 -11.99 24.75
CA GLY A 29 -12.18 -12.69 26.00
C GLY A 29 -12.53 -11.81 27.21
N ASP A 30 -12.58 -10.48 27.07
CA ASP A 30 -12.81 -9.54 28.17
C ASP A 30 -14.29 -9.35 28.57
N GLY A 31 -15.25 -9.99 27.88
CA GLY A 31 -16.68 -9.87 28.19
C GLY A 31 -17.30 -8.52 27.79
N PHE A 32 -16.90 -7.98 26.65
CA PHE A 32 -17.31 -6.63 26.21
C PHE A 32 -18.81 -6.55 25.89
N GLN A 33 -19.44 -5.42 26.23
CA GLN A 33 -20.88 -5.16 26.06
C GLN A 33 -21.80 -6.24 26.65
N GLY A 34 -21.40 -6.85 27.77
CA GLY A 34 -22.20 -7.88 28.44
C GLY A 34 -22.10 -9.26 27.80
N ALA A 35 -21.14 -9.48 26.90
CA ALA A 35 -20.76 -10.82 26.47
C ALA A 35 -20.25 -11.64 27.66
N LYS A 36 -20.51 -12.94 27.66
CA LYS A 36 -19.87 -13.86 28.61
C LYS A 36 -18.35 -13.84 28.33
N PRO A 37 -17.49 -13.57 29.32
CA PRO A 37 -16.04 -13.58 29.13
C PRO A 37 -15.56 -14.92 28.55
N GLY A 38 -14.68 -14.83 27.55
CA GLY A 38 -14.00 -15.97 26.94
C GLY A 38 -14.23 -16.06 25.44
N ALA A 39 -13.20 -15.71 24.67
CA ALA A 39 -13.20 -15.88 23.23
C ALA A 39 -13.03 -17.37 22.87
N MET A 40 -13.96 -17.91 22.10
CA MET A 40 -13.83 -19.25 21.54
C MET A 40 -12.84 -19.23 20.37
N GLY A 41 -11.91 -20.18 20.37
CA GLY A 41 -10.97 -20.40 19.27
C GLY A 41 -10.88 -21.89 18.94
N TRP A 42 -10.49 -22.19 17.70
CA TRP A 42 -10.16 -23.55 17.26
C TRP A 42 -8.70 -23.61 16.88
N LEU A 43 -8.03 -24.69 17.27
CA LEU A 43 -6.67 -24.95 16.88
C LEU A 43 -6.61 -25.17 15.37
N ILE A 44 -5.75 -24.41 14.69
CA ILE A 44 -5.41 -24.61 13.28
C ILE A 44 -4.07 -25.34 13.22
N GLY A 45 -4.06 -26.54 12.64
CA GLY A 45 -2.88 -27.40 12.61
C GLY A 45 -2.63 -28.13 13.92
N GLU A 46 -1.37 -28.33 14.27
CA GLU A 46 -0.95 -29.06 15.47
C GLU A 46 -0.66 -28.11 16.65
N GLU A 47 -0.76 -28.65 17.86
CA GLU A 47 -0.45 -27.93 19.08
C GLU A 47 1.00 -27.43 19.05
N ASN A 48 1.23 -26.18 19.46
CA ASN A 48 2.54 -25.54 19.46
C ASN A 48 3.20 -25.37 18.07
N LYS A 49 2.43 -25.50 16.97
CA LYS A 49 2.91 -25.28 15.58
C LYS A 49 2.33 -24.04 14.88
N GLY A 50 1.70 -23.13 15.63
CA GLY A 50 0.99 -21.97 15.06
C GLY A 50 1.85 -21.06 14.16
N LEU A 51 3.13 -20.87 14.49
CA LEU A 51 4.02 -20.01 13.68
C LEU A 51 4.22 -20.56 12.26
N ALA A 52 4.41 -21.88 12.13
CA ALA A 52 4.56 -22.53 10.83
C ALA A 52 3.28 -22.38 9.98
N CYS A 53 2.11 -22.53 10.60
CA CYS A 53 0.83 -22.27 9.94
C CYS A 53 0.73 -20.81 9.47
N MET A 54 1.12 -19.83 10.29
CA MET A 54 1.10 -18.41 9.91
C MET A 54 2.02 -18.08 8.73
N PHE A 55 3.19 -18.73 8.61
CA PHE A 55 4.13 -18.43 7.53
C PHE A 55 3.56 -18.71 6.13
N THR A 56 2.65 -19.68 6.00
CA THR A 56 1.96 -19.96 4.74
C THR A 56 1.19 -18.72 4.25
N MET A 57 0.50 -18.03 5.17
CA MET A 57 -0.26 -16.81 4.86
C MET A 57 0.68 -15.61 4.71
N MET A 58 1.75 -15.52 5.49
CA MET A 58 2.70 -14.41 5.41
C MET A 58 3.45 -14.37 4.08
N ASN A 59 3.72 -15.52 3.45
CA ASN A 59 4.33 -15.52 2.12
C ASN A 59 3.44 -14.84 1.08
N ASN A 60 2.13 -15.13 1.11
CA ASN A 60 1.17 -14.45 0.24
C ASN A 60 1.07 -12.95 0.58
N ALA A 61 1.01 -12.61 1.87
CA ALA A 61 0.94 -11.21 2.31
C ALA A 61 2.16 -10.41 1.85
N ARG A 62 3.37 -10.98 1.91
CA ARG A 62 4.61 -10.33 1.43
C ARG A 62 4.55 -10.02 -0.06
N LEU A 63 4.11 -10.99 -0.88
CA LEU A 63 3.96 -10.79 -2.31
C LEU A 63 2.90 -9.72 -2.63
N ALA A 64 1.76 -9.77 -1.95
CA ALA A 64 0.70 -8.79 -2.13
C ALA A 64 1.16 -7.37 -1.79
N VAL A 65 1.89 -7.18 -0.68
CA VAL A 65 2.43 -5.87 -0.28
C VAL A 65 3.50 -5.38 -1.25
N GLY A 66 4.40 -6.26 -1.73
CA GLY A 66 5.38 -5.91 -2.75
C GLY A 66 4.71 -5.41 -4.03
N MET A 67 3.70 -6.14 -4.51
CA MET A 67 2.91 -5.78 -5.69
C MET A 67 2.16 -4.44 -5.51
N GLN A 68 1.62 -4.16 -4.32
CA GLN A 68 1.02 -2.85 -4.03
C GLN A 68 2.02 -1.70 -4.20
N GLY A 69 3.27 -1.89 -3.77
CA GLY A 69 4.34 -0.91 -3.95
C GLY A 69 4.61 -0.61 -5.43
N VAL A 70 4.74 -1.66 -6.26
CA VAL A 70 4.94 -1.52 -7.71
C VAL A 70 3.76 -0.83 -8.38
N ALA A 71 2.52 -1.21 -8.05
CA ALA A 71 1.32 -0.64 -8.64
C ALA A 71 1.17 0.87 -8.34
N VAL A 72 1.48 1.29 -7.11
CA VAL A 72 1.46 2.71 -6.73
C VAL A 72 2.56 3.48 -7.47
N ALA A 73 3.77 2.92 -7.53
CA ALA A 73 4.89 3.54 -8.23
C ALA A 73 4.60 3.70 -9.74
N GLU A 74 4.06 2.67 -10.41
CA GLU A 74 3.69 2.73 -11.82
C GLU A 74 2.62 3.79 -12.10
N THR A 75 1.58 3.85 -11.26
CA THR A 75 0.55 4.89 -11.37
C THR A 75 1.17 6.28 -11.22
N ALA A 76 2.11 6.46 -10.30
CA ALA A 76 2.82 7.73 -10.12
C ALA A 76 3.69 8.07 -11.34
N THR A 77 4.37 7.07 -11.93
CA THR A 77 5.15 7.22 -13.17
C THR A 77 4.29 7.72 -14.32
N GLN A 78 3.14 7.09 -14.57
CA GLN A 78 2.21 7.50 -15.63
C GLN A 78 1.73 8.95 -15.43
N LYS A 79 1.35 9.31 -14.19
CA LYS A 79 0.94 10.69 -13.85
C LYS A 79 2.07 11.70 -14.03
N ALA A 80 3.29 11.36 -13.61
CA ALA A 80 4.45 12.23 -13.75
C ALA A 80 4.80 12.48 -15.23
N ILE A 81 4.74 11.45 -16.07
CA ILE A 81 4.95 11.57 -17.51
C ILE A 81 3.88 12.48 -18.13
N ALA A 82 2.59 12.23 -17.84
CA ALA A 82 1.50 13.06 -18.34
C ALA A 82 1.69 14.54 -17.96
N TYR A 83 1.93 14.80 -16.67
CA TYR A 83 2.16 16.15 -16.17
C TYR A 83 3.39 16.82 -16.81
N ALA A 84 4.50 16.10 -17.00
CA ALA A 84 5.71 16.66 -17.57
C ALA A 84 5.57 17.09 -19.04
N ASN A 85 4.67 16.45 -19.79
CA ASN A 85 4.38 16.82 -21.18
C ASN A 85 3.55 18.11 -21.28
N GLU A 86 2.77 18.45 -20.26
CA GLU A 86 1.87 19.61 -20.28
C GLU A 86 2.46 20.83 -19.54
N ARG A 87 3.16 20.59 -18.42
CA ARG A 87 3.70 21.67 -17.58
C ARG A 87 4.80 22.42 -18.33
N ARG A 88 4.56 23.71 -18.63
CA ARG A 88 5.53 24.60 -19.28
C ARG A 88 6.34 25.40 -18.26
N GLN A 89 7.67 25.35 -18.35
CA GLN A 89 8.56 26.13 -17.49
C GLN A 89 9.98 26.26 -18.08
N GLY A 90 10.50 27.49 -18.10
CA GLY A 90 11.88 27.77 -18.53
C GLY A 90 12.14 27.52 -20.02
N LYS A 91 13.42 27.56 -20.40
CA LYS A 91 13.89 27.20 -21.74
C LYS A 91 14.67 25.90 -21.66
N ALA A 92 14.32 24.92 -22.49
CA ALA A 92 15.04 23.66 -22.61
C ALA A 92 15.88 23.67 -23.88
N SER A 93 17.11 23.17 -23.82
CA SER A 93 18.03 23.12 -24.97
C SER A 93 17.49 22.28 -26.14
N ALA A 94 16.69 21.26 -25.85
CA ALA A 94 16.08 20.37 -26.84
C ALA A 94 14.71 20.87 -27.37
N TYR A 95 14.24 22.05 -26.96
CA TYR A 95 12.93 22.58 -27.37
C TYR A 95 13.09 23.72 -28.39
N ALA A 96 12.67 23.47 -29.64
CA ALA A 96 12.72 24.43 -30.73
C ALA A 96 11.44 25.28 -30.90
N GLY A 97 10.43 25.07 -30.03
CA GLY A 97 9.18 25.83 -30.08
C GLY A 97 9.28 27.22 -29.45
N SER A 98 8.22 28.01 -29.59
CA SER A 98 8.14 29.34 -28.98
C SER A 98 7.64 29.29 -27.53
N GLY A 99 8.11 30.25 -26.73
CA GLY A 99 7.73 30.39 -25.33
C GLY A 99 8.46 29.43 -24.37
N MET A 100 7.85 29.16 -23.22
CA MET A 100 8.40 28.22 -22.25
C MET A 100 8.23 26.77 -22.71
N ALA A 101 9.29 25.98 -22.56
CA ALA A 101 9.31 24.57 -22.91
C ALA A 101 8.48 23.74 -21.92
N PRO A 102 7.75 22.71 -22.39
CA PRO A 102 7.29 21.62 -21.53
C PRO A 102 8.46 21.00 -20.75
N ILE A 103 8.24 20.68 -19.48
CA ILE A 103 9.34 20.27 -18.60
C ILE A 103 9.96 18.92 -18.99
N VAL A 104 9.25 18.10 -19.75
CA VAL A 104 9.76 16.85 -20.34
C VAL A 104 10.99 17.06 -21.26
N HIS A 105 11.25 18.28 -21.73
CA HIS A 105 12.44 18.58 -22.53
C HIS A 105 13.69 18.91 -21.69
N HIS A 106 13.57 19.05 -20.37
CA HIS A 106 14.72 19.29 -19.49
C HIS A 106 15.46 17.98 -19.19
N PRO A 107 16.81 17.93 -19.34
CA PRO A 107 17.57 16.69 -19.16
C PRO A 107 17.38 16.02 -17.80
N ASP A 108 17.29 16.81 -16.72
CA ASP A 108 17.11 16.25 -15.38
C ASP A 108 15.71 15.62 -15.20
N VAL A 109 14.68 16.23 -15.77
CA VAL A 109 13.32 15.69 -15.77
C VAL A 109 13.28 14.40 -16.60
N GLN A 110 13.93 14.36 -17.76
CA GLN A 110 14.04 13.13 -18.56
C GLN A 110 14.76 12.01 -17.81
N ARG A 111 15.89 12.32 -17.17
CA ARG A 111 16.63 11.39 -16.32
C ARG A 111 15.73 10.81 -15.24
N ASN A 112 15.00 11.66 -14.53
CA ASN A 112 14.09 11.22 -13.47
C ASN A 112 12.95 10.34 -14.02
N LEU A 113 12.27 10.76 -15.08
CA LEU A 113 11.20 9.97 -15.71
C LEU A 113 11.70 8.62 -16.24
N LEU A 114 12.91 8.57 -16.80
CA LEU A 114 13.53 7.32 -17.24
C LEU A 114 13.86 6.40 -16.06
N THR A 115 14.37 6.95 -14.95
CA THR A 115 14.58 6.19 -13.71
C THR A 115 13.27 5.61 -13.18
N MET A 116 12.20 6.43 -13.11
CA MET A 116 10.88 5.97 -12.68
C MET A 116 10.37 4.81 -13.55
N ARG A 117 10.44 4.95 -14.88
CA ARG A 117 10.05 3.88 -15.82
C ARG A 117 10.89 2.62 -15.67
N ALA A 118 12.21 2.76 -15.58
CA ALA A 118 13.10 1.60 -15.46
C ALA A 118 12.81 0.82 -14.17
N LEU A 119 12.66 1.51 -13.04
CA LEU A 119 12.39 0.85 -11.75
C LEU A 119 11.02 0.17 -11.70
N THR A 120 10.01 0.74 -12.36
CA THR A 120 8.64 0.21 -12.37
C THR A 120 8.43 -0.92 -13.37
N GLN A 121 9.18 -0.96 -14.48
CA GLN A 121 9.06 -2.02 -15.48
C GLN A 121 9.92 -3.26 -15.21
N ILE A 122 10.97 -3.14 -14.40
CA ILE A 122 11.85 -4.26 -14.02
C ILE A 122 11.29 -5.04 -12.81
N ALA A 123 10.55 -4.35 -11.94
CA ALA A 123 9.96 -4.90 -10.72
C ALA A 123 8.75 -5.80 -11.02
#